data_AF-A0A151A9Q8-F1
#
_entry.id   AF-A0A151A9Q8-F1
#
_cell.length_a   1.000
_cell.length_b   1.000
_cell.length_c   1.000
_cell.angle_alpha   90.00
_cell.angle_beta   90.00
_cell.angle_gamma   90.00
#
_symmetry.space_group_name_H-M   'P 1'
#
loop_
_entity.id
_entity.type
_entity.pdbx_description
1 polymer ?
#
loop_
_entity_poly.entity_id
_entity_poly.type
_entity_poly.pdbx_seq_one_letter_code
_entity_poly.pdbx_strand_id
1 'polypeptide(L)'
;MSRDPVRAVVRVRTLGPSGLNPPQIKVIDRLQTLADRGPIDELDIDVWGPSMGTTQDNRDPAGTRERVAEFEQWATQQGYTLRPAFDWRSTDSAGDGKSQRREIVTPLITLAVYTEGEDDLQAVYPHVDGEDVRTIHDGVEMLESMAGDTKQSGDEQREQVTVPAE
;
A
#
# COMPACT_ATOMS: atom_id res chain seq x y z
N MET A 1 -22.90 12.38 -7.71
CA MET A 1 -21.65 12.49 -6.94
C MET A 1 -20.70 11.49 -7.56
N SER A 2 -19.63 11.96 -8.19
CA SER A 2 -18.59 11.06 -8.69
C SER A 2 -17.79 10.59 -7.48
N ARG A 3 -17.47 9.30 -7.43
CA ARG A 3 -16.54 8.77 -6.44
C ARG A 3 -15.15 9.36 -6.71
N ASP A 4 -14.39 9.63 -5.65
CA ASP A 4 -13.00 10.08 -5.78
C ASP A 4 -12.15 8.97 -6.40
N PRO A 5 -11.27 9.31 -7.38
CA PRO A 5 -10.45 8.32 -8.05
C PRO A 5 -9.52 7.65 -7.06
N VAL A 6 -9.46 6.32 -7.10
CA VAL A 6 -8.58 5.53 -6.24
C VAL A 6 -7.35 5.10 -7.02
N ARG A 7 -6.19 5.51 -6.54
CA ARG A 7 -4.91 5.05 -7.05
C ARG A 7 -4.25 4.10 -6.06
N ALA A 8 -3.88 2.92 -6.54
CA ALA A 8 -3.16 1.92 -5.76
C ALA A 8 -1.72 1.81 -6.25
N VAL A 9 -0.75 1.94 -5.34
CA VAL A 9 0.67 1.76 -5.64
C VAL A 9 1.19 0.55 -4.88
N VAL A 10 1.60 -0.48 -5.61
CA VAL A 10 2.17 -1.71 -5.06
C VAL A 10 3.68 -1.66 -5.18
N ARG A 11 4.38 -1.82 -4.05
CA ARG A 11 5.84 -1.95 -4.04
C ARG A 11 6.25 -3.34 -3.61
N VAL A 12 7.06 -3.99 -4.45
CA VAL A 12 7.54 -5.35 -4.19
C VAL A 12 9.05 -5.39 -4.01
N ARG A 13 9.50 -6.20 -3.06
CA ARG A 13 10.91 -6.53 -2.91
C ARG A 13 11.23 -7.74 -3.78
N THR A 14 12.19 -7.59 -4.69
CA THR A 14 12.67 -8.70 -5.52
C THR A 14 13.66 -9.57 -4.74
N LEU A 15 13.46 -10.89 -4.77
CA LEU A 15 14.36 -11.86 -4.15
C LEU A 15 15.30 -12.43 -5.22
N GLY A 16 16.32 -11.64 -5.57
CA GLY A 16 17.37 -12.06 -6.50
C GLY A 16 16.90 -12.30 -7.94
N PRO A 17 17.65 -13.06 -8.76
CA PRO A 17 17.37 -13.25 -10.19
C PRO A 17 16.06 -14.00 -10.48
N SER A 18 15.46 -14.61 -9.45
CA SER A 18 14.20 -15.36 -9.48
C SER A 18 12.95 -14.50 -9.64
N GLY A 19 13.03 -13.17 -9.52
CA GLY A 19 11.89 -12.28 -9.66
C GLY A 19 10.92 -12.31 -8.48
N LEU A 20 9.62 -12.14 -8.75
CA LEU A 20 8.56 -12.17 -7.74
C LEU A 20 8.21 -13.60 -7.32
N ASN A 21 7.93 -13.79 -6.04
CA ASN A 21 7.49 -15.07 -5.51
C ASN A 21 5.97 -15.30 -5.75
N PRO A 22 5.48 -16.55 -5.69
CA PRO A 22 4.07 -16.84 -5.96
C PRO A 22 3.08 -16.08 -5.05
N PRO A 23 3.35 -15.86 -3.75
CA PRO A 23 2.51 -14.99 -2.91
C PRO A 23 2.39 -13.54 -3.42
N GLN A 24 3.50 -12.91 -3.84
CA GLN A 24 3.49 -11.55 -4.40
C GLN A 24 2.66 -11.49 -5.68
N ILE A 25 2.84 -12.47 -6.57
CA ILE A 25 2.11 -12.55 -7.85
C ILE A 25 0.61 -12.64 -7.59
N LYS A 26 0.17 -13.50 -6.66
CA LYS A 26 -1.27 -13.65 -6.33
C LYS A 26 -1.91 -12.35 -5.83
N VAL A 27 -1.19 -11.58 -5.01
CA VAL A 27 -1.69 -10.28 -4.53
C VAL A 27 -1.79 -9.29 -5.69
N ILE A 28 -0.76 -9.24 -6.53
CA ILE A 28 -0.73 -8.37 -7.72
C ILE A 28 -1.86 -8.72 -8.70
N ASP A 29 -2.13 -10.00 -8.97
CA ASP A 29 -3.22 -10.44 -9.85
C ASP A 29 -4.60 -10.00 -9.31
N ARG A 30 -4.77 -10.05 -7.98
CA ARG A 30 -6.01 -9.62 -7.32
C ARG A 30 -6.18 -8.10 -7.40
N LEU A 31 -5.11 -7.31 -7.26
CA LEU A 31 -5.14 -5.86 -7.44
C LEU A 31 -5.36 -5.47 -8.91
N GLN A 32 -4.77 -6.18 -9.87
CA GLN A 32 -5.05 -5.97 -11.30
C GLN A 32 -6.50 -6.26 -11.63
N THR A 33 -7.09 -7.30 -11.04
CA THR A 33 -8.53 -7.57 -11.14
C THR A 33 -9.36 -6.39 -10.63
N LEU A 34 -8.93 -5.75 -9.54
CA LEU A 34 -9.61 -4.59 -8.98
C LEU A 34 -9.43 -3.31 -9.81
N ALA A 35 -8.35 -3.21 -10.59
CA ALA A 35 -8.14 -2.13 -11.56
C ALA A 35 -8.96 -2.33 -12.84
N ASP A 36 -9.14 -3.56 -13.29
CA ASP A 36 -9.90 -3.89 -14.50
C ASP A 36 -11.42 -3.71 -14.31
N ARG A 37 -11.95 -4.18 -13.18
CA ARG A 37 -13.39 -4.32 -12.95
C ARG A 37 -13.85 -3.91 -11.55
N GLY A 38 -12.97 -3.28 -10.80
CA GLY A 38 -13.19 -2.95 -9.40
C GLY A 38 -13.09 -1.46 -9.15
N PRO A 39 -12.69 -1.07 -7.93
CA PRO A 39 -12.70 0.30 -7.48
C PRO A 39 -11.40 1.06 -7.71
N ILE A 40 -10.38 0.42 -8.31
CA ILE A 40 -9.08 1.06 -8.55
C ILE A 40 -9.10 1.69 -9.93
N ASP A 41 -8.92 3.01 -10.00
CA ASP A 41 -8.84 3.76 -11.26
C ASP A 41 -7.44 3.69 -11.86
N GLU A 42 -6.41 3.63 -11.02
CA GLU A 42 -5.01 3.56 -11.44
C GLU A 42 -4.21 2.60 -10.54
N LEU A 43 -3.49 1.66 -11.16
CA LEU A 43 -2.64 0.70 -10.47
C LEU A 43 -1.19 0.82 -10.96
N ASP A 44 -0.31 1.24 -10.05
CA ASP A 44 1.13 1.27 -10.26
C ASP A 44 1.81 0.11 -9.56
N ILE A 45 2.70 -0.58 -10.27
CA ILE A 45 3.53 -1.65 -9.70
C ILE A 45 4.99 -1.23 -9.81
N ASP A 46 5.61 -1.04 -8.65
CA ASP A 46 6.98 -0.56 -8.50
C ASP A 46 7.81 -1.57 -7.68
N VAL A 47 9.13 -1.55 -7.87
CA VAL A 47 10.06 -2.43 -7.17
C VAL A 47 10.84 -1.60 -6.18
N TRP A 48 10.90 -2.05 -4.92
CA TRP A 48 11.85 -1.44 -3.98
C TRP A 48 13.24 -1.52 -4.58
N GLY A 49 13.89 -0.36 -4.76
CA GLY A 49 15.26 -0.29 -5.26
C GLY A 49 16.18 -1.20 -4.42
N PRO A 50 17.33 -1.64 -4.97
CA PRO A 50 18.26 -2.50 -4.24
C PRO A 50 18.49 -1.89 -2.85
N SER A 51 18.20 -2.65 -1.80
CA SER A 51 18.29 -2.22 -0.38
C SER A 51 19.74 -1.90 -0.01
N MET A 52 20.34 -0.88 -0.60
CA MET A 52 21.74 -0.53 -0.47
C MET A 52 21.96 0.96 -0.78
N GLY A 53 21.20 1.85 -0.16
CA GLY A 53 21.55 3.27 -0.08
C GLY A 53 22.54 3.50 1.06
N THR A 54 23.83 3.62 0.74
CA THR A 54 24.91 4.04 1.66
C THR A 54 24.52 5.35 2.36
N THR A 55 24.92 5.53 3.62
CA THR A 55 24.84 6.83 4.32
C THR A 55 25.91 7.81 3.86
N GLN A 56 26.87 7.37 3.03
CA GLN A 56 28.01 8.18 2.58
C GLN A 56 27.91 8.66 1.12
N ASP A 57 27.02 8.06 0.31
CA ASP A 57 26.81 8.44 -1.09
C ASP A 57 25.30 8.66 -1.25
N ASN A 58 24.92 9.89 -1.58
CA ASN A 58 23.55 10.44 -1.63
C ASN A 58 22.66 9.81 -2.71
N ARG A 59 22.86 8.52 -3.02
CA ARG A 59 22.16 7.78 -4.06
C ARG A 59 21.09 6.93 -3.42
N ASP A 60 19.89 7.51 -3.31
CA ASP A 60 18.62 6.79 -3.23
C ASP A 60 17.99 6.80 -4.64
N PRO A 61 18.51 5.99 -5.58
CA PRO A 61 18.12 6.09 -6.99
C PRO A 61 16.63 5.78 -7.25
N ALA A 62 15.90 5.26 -6.26
CA ALA A 62 14.50 4.87 -6.36
C ALA A 62 13.58 5.60 -5.37
N GLY A 63 14.06 6.67 -4.70
CA GLY A 63 13.25 7.45 -3.75
C GLY A 63 12.68 6.63 -2.58
N THR A 64 13.31 5.51 -2.22
CA THR A 64 12.81 4.59 -1.20
C THR A 64 12.73 5.25 0.18
N ARG A 65 13.69 6.11 0.53
CA ARG A 65 13.70 6.83 1.82
C ARG A 65 12.59 7.87 1.89
N GLU A 66 12.43 8.64 0.82
CA GLU A 66 11.37 9.64 0.73
C GLU A 66 10.00 8.98 0.85
N ARG A 67 9.80 7.87 0.12
CA ARG A 67 8.56 7.12 0.18
C ARG A 67 8.28 6.51 1.55
N VAL A 68 9.30 5.96 2.21
CA VAL A 68 9.14 5.43 3.56
C VAL A 68 8.87 6.54 4.57
N ALA A 69 9.46 7.73 4.40
CA ALA A 69 9.18 8.89 5.23
C ALA A 69 7.75 9.42 5.05
N GLU A 70 7.21 9.40 3.83
CA GLU A 70 5.80 9.68 3.53
C GLU A 70 4.89 8.71 4.30
N PHE A 71 5.19 7.40 4.22
CA PHE A 71 4.40 6.37 4.91
C PHE A 71 4.50 6.48 6.44
N GLU A 72 5.69 6.78 6.99
CA GLU A 72 5.88 6.98 8.43
C GLU A 72 5.11 8.21 8.93
N GLN A 73 5.06 9.29 8.14
CA GLN A 73 4.25 10.47 8.44
C GLN A 73 2.76 10.14 8.44
N TRP A 74 2.26 9.41 7.43
CA TRP A 74 0.88 8.96 7.41
C TRP A 74 0.56 8.10 8.65
N ALA A 75 1.39 7.10 8.95
CA ALA A 75 1.16 6.22 10.10
C ALA A 75 1.12 7.02 11.41
N THR A 76 2.06 7.96 11.60
CA THR A 76 2.10 8.82 12.79
C THR A 76 0.84 9.68 12.93
N GLN A 77 0.33 10.25 11.82
CA GLN A 77 -0.88 11.06 11.83
C GLN A 77 -2.13 10.24 12.21
N GLN A 78 -2.17 8.97 11.82
CA GLN A 78 -3.26 8.05 12.14
C GLN A 78 -3.10 7.35 13.49
N GLY A 79 -1.95 7.52 14.18
CA GLY A 79 -1.65 6.80 15.43
C GLY A 79 -1.20 5.36 15.22
N TYR A 80 -0.79 5.00 14.00
CA TYR A 80 -0.29 3.68 13.61
C TYR A 80 1.24 3.61 13.60
N THR A 81 1.78 2.41 13.44
CA THR A 81 3.21 2.20 13.20
C THR A 81 3.45 1.26 12.04
N LEU A 82 4.49 1.53 11.25
CA LEU A 82 4.92 0.64 10.18
C LEU A 82 5.84 -0.49 10.69
N ARG A 83 6.31 -0.37 11.93
CA ARG A 83 7.13 -1.41 12.56
C ARG A 83 6.23 -2.56 13.01
N PRO A 84 6.68 -3.82 12.91
CA PRO A 84 8.03 -4.26 12.52
C PRO A 84 8.20 -4.50 11.01
N ALA A 85 7.18 -4.27 10.18
CA ALA A 85 7.22 -4.61 8.75
C ALA A 85 8.21 -3.74 7.98
N PHE A 86 8.28 -2.46 8.33
CA PHE A 86 9.39 -1.57 7.99
C PHE A 86 10.32 -1.49 9.19
N ASP A 87 11.62 -1.71 8.98
CA ASP A 87 12.61 -1.65 10.05
C ASP A 87 13.88 -0.94 9.61
N TRP A 88 14.59 -0.37 10.57
CA TRP A 88 15.85 0.33 10.32
C TRP A 88 17.00 -0.48 10.93
N ARG A 89 17.78 -1.14 10.07
CA ARG A 89 18.97 -1.88 10.52
C ARG A 89 20.20 -1.00 10.45
N SER A 90 20.90 -0.88 11.58
CA SER A 90 22.25 -0.35 11.58
C SER A 90 23.21 -1.52 11.36
N THR A 91 23.96 -1.49 10.26
CA THR A 91 25.02 -2.46 9.99
C THR A 91 26.36 -1.74 10.08
N ASP A 92 27.25 -2.27 10.92
CA ASP A 92 28.64 -1.84 10.94
C ASP A 92 29.29 -2.26 9.63
N SER A 93 29.56 -1.28 8.76
CA SER A 93 30.26 -1.55 7.53
C SER A 93 31.75 -1.74 7.86
N ALA A 94 32.29 -2.91 7.52
CA ALA A 94 33.72 -3.25 7.48
C ALA A 94 34.51 -3.38 8.80
N GLY A 95 33.88 -3.40 9.98
CA GLY A 95 34.59 -3.75 11.23
C GLY A 95 35.58 -2.69 11.74
N ASP A 96 35.68 -1.54 11.09
CA ASP A 96 36.56 -0.43 11.47
C ASP A 96 35.94 0.49 12.55
N GLY A 97 34.67 0.28 12.91
CA GLY A 97 33.92 1.08 13.91
C GLY A 97 33.67 2.55 13.51
N LYS A 98 34.01 2.95 12.27
CA LYS A 98 33.99 4.35 11.82
C LYS A 98 32.86 4.69 10.84
N SER A 99 32.09 3.71 10.40
CA SER A 99 31.02 3.93 9.41
C SER A 99 29.80 3.06 9.72
N GLN A 100 28.85 3.64 10.44
CA GLN A 100 27.53 3.03 10.65
C GLN A 100 26.67 3.27 9.41
N ARG A 101 26.11 2.19 8.87
CA ARG A 101 25.19 2.24 7.74
C ARG A 101 23.78 1.95 8.23
N ARG A 102 22.88 2.93 8.11
CA ARG A 102 21.45 2.73 8.34
C ARG A 102 20.79 2.30 7.05
N GLU A 103 20.18 1.12 7.08
CA GLU A 103 19.47 0.52 5.96
C GLU A 103 18.00 0.35 6.32
N ILE A 104 17.13 0.75 5.39
CA ILE A 104 15.71 0.47 5.50
C ILE A 104 15.49 -0.97 5.03
N VAL A 105 14.92 -1.77 5.91
CA VAL A 105 14.37 -3.08 5.59
C VAL A 105 12.90 -2.86 5.22
N THR A 106 12.57 -3.07 3.95
CA THR A 106 11.20 -3.03 3.46
C THR A 106 10.56 -4.42 3.51
N PRO A 107 9.23 -4.50 3.64
CA PRO A 107 8.52 -5.76 3.57
C PRO A 107 8.59 -6.34 2.14
N LEU A 108 8.21 -7.61 2.00
CA LEU A 108 8.18 -8.27 0.69
C LEU A 108 7.20 -7.58 -0.29
N ILE A 109 6.10 -7.05 0.23
CA ILE A 109 5.10 -6.32 -0.53
C ILE A 109 4.52 -5.22 0.34
N THR A 110 4.28 -4.06 -0.27
CA THR A 110 3.63 -2.90 0.31
C THR A 110 2.52 -2.45 -0.63
N LEU A 111 1.37 -2.05 -0.08
CA LEU A 111 0.31 -1.37 -0.81
C LEU A 111 0.15 0.01 -0.20
N ALA A 112 0.19 1.05 -1.03
CA ALA A 112 -0.23 2.39 -0.68
C ALA A 112 -1.48 2.73 -1.49
N VAL A 113 -2.50 3.30 -0.84
CA VAL A 113 -3.77 3.69 -1.44
C VAL A 113 -3.92 5.19 -1.32
N TYR A 114 -4.19 5.84 -2.44
CA TYR A 114 -4.39 7.27 -2.57
C TYR A 114 -5.82 7.56 -3.05
N THR A 115 -6.42 8.61 -2.52
CA THR A 115 -7.68 9.21 -3.01
C THR A 115 -7.45 10.68 -3.27
N GLU A 116 -8.38 11.43 -3.88
CA GLU A 116 -8.32 12.90 -4.01
C GLU A 116 -6.94 13.50 -4.41
N GLY A 117 -6.56 13.40 -5.69
CA GLY A 117 -5.30 13.96 -6.21
C GLY A 117 -4.11 13.01 -6.05
N GLU A 118 -2.94 13.39 -6.60
CA GLU A 118 -1.81 12.46 -6.77
C GLU A 118 -1.08 12.09 -5.45
N ASP A 119 -1.34 12.81 -4.36
CA ASP A 119 -0.53 12.76 -3.12
C ASP A 119 -1.34 12.57 -1.82
N ASP A 120 -2.67 12.41 -1.88
CA ASP A 120 -3.47 12.21 -0.67
C ASP A 120 -3.51 10.72 -0.26
N LEU A 121 -2.49 10.36 0.52
CA LEU A 121 -2.26 9.01 1.03
C LEU A 121 -3.29 8.63 2.10
N GLN A 122 -4.19 7.71 1.76
CA GLN A 122 -5.26 7.24 2.65
C GLN A 122 -4.85 6.04 3.51
N ALA A 123 -4.12 5.08 2.92
CA ALA A 123 -3.74 3.86 3.63
C ALA A 123 -2.41 3.27 3.15
N VAL A 124 -1.62 2.74 4.09
CA VAL A 124 -0.43 1.94 3.79
C VAL A 124 -0.55 0.57 4.45
N TYR A 125 -0.27 -0.50 3.71
CA TYR A 125 -0.21 -1.85 4.23
C TYR A 125 1.14 -2.49 3.89
N PRO A 126 1.74 -3.28 4.80
CA PRO A 126 1.27 -3.54 6.16
C PRO A 126 1.54 -2.37 7.14
N HIS A 127 0.71 -2.26 8.17
CA HIS A 127 0.91 -1.39 9.33
C HIS A 127 0.37 -2.07 10.60
N VAL A 128 0.63 -1.47 11.76
CA VAL A 128 0.12 -1.89 13.06
C VAL A 128 -0.75 -0.79 13.63
N ASP A 129 -1.95 -1.18 14.04
CA ASP A 129 -2.94 -0.35 14.72
C ASP A 129 -3.09 -0.90 16.16
N GLY A 130 -2.47 -0.21 17.12
CA GLY A 130 -2.38 -0.71 18.50
C GLY A 130 -1.65 -2.06 18.59
N GLU A 131 -2.40 -3.13 18.86
CA GLU A 131 -1.88 -4.51 18.95
C GLU A 131 -2.16 -5.33 17.68
N ASP A 132 -2.98 -4.80 16.76
CA ASP A 132 -3.43 -5.50 15.57
C ASP A 132 -2.52 -5.20 14.37
N VAL A 133 -2.11 -6.26 13.67
CA VAL A 133 -1.34 -6.14 12.43
C VAL A 133 -2.30 -6.10 11.25
N ARG A 134 -2.33 -4.98 10.53
CA ARG A 134 -3.02 -4.86 9.24
C ARG A 134 -2.08 -5.30 8.13
N THR A 135 -2.42 -6.40 7.48
CA THR A 135 -1.60 -7.04 6.44
C THR A 135 -1.94 -6.52 5.05
N ILE A 136 -1.16 -6.96 4.06
CA ILE A 136 -1.47 -6.68 2.65
C ILE A 136 -2.85 -7.21 2.23
N HIS A 137 -3.29 -8.32 2.84
CA HIS A 137 -4.58 -8.93 2.52
C HIS A 137 -5.74 -8.08 3.04
N ASP A 138 -5.60 -7.48 4.22
CA ASP A 138 -6.58 -6.52 4.75
C ASP A 138 -6.75 -5.32 3.80
N GLY A 139 -5.66 -4.84 3.21
CA GLY A 139 -5.72 -3.76 2.21
C GLY A 139 -6.44 -4.16 0.93
N VAL A 140 -6.24 -5.39 0.46
CA VAL A 140 -6.97 -5.92 -0.71
C VAL A 140 -8.46 -6.10 -0.39
N GLU A 141 -8.80 -6.63 0.79
CA GLU A 141 -10.19 -6.82 1.23
C GLU A 141 -10.90 -5.47 1.43
N MET A 142 -10.19 -4.46 1.93
CA MET A 142 -10.68 -3.09 2.03
C MET A 142 -11.03 -2.53 0.65
N LEU A 143 -10.15 -2.71 -0.34
CA LEU A 143 -10.42 -2.32 -1.73
C LEU A 143 -11.61 -3.09 -2.32
N GLU A 144 -11.70 -4.40 -2.10
CA GLU A 144 -12.85 -5.20 -2.57
C GLU A 144 -14.18 -4.73 -1.98
N SER A 145 -14.19 -4.38 -0.70
CA SER A 145 -15.40 -3.92 -0.02
C SER A 145 -15.93 -2.63 -0.64
N MET A 146 -15.03 -1.70 -1.02
CA MET A 146 -15.42 -0.48 -1.73
C MET A 146 -16.14 -0.72 -3.07
N ALA A 147 -15.89 -1.85 -3.74
CA ALA A 147 -16.64 -2.22 -4.94
C ALA A 147 -18.08 -2.69 -4.62
N GLY A 148 -18.27 -3.31 -3.45
CA GLY A 148 -19.56 -3.75 -2.93
C GLY A 148 -20.46 -2.60 -2.53
N ASP A 149 -19.93 -1.61 -1.80
CA ASP A 149 -20.69 -0.43 -1.35
C ASP A 149 -21.25 0.40 -2.52
N THR A 150 -20.52 0.45 -3.65
CA THR A 150 -20.93 1.19 -4.86
C THR A 150 -22.18 0.58 -5.51
N LYS A 151 -22.47 -0.72 -5.27
CA LYS A 151 -23.59 -1.43 -5.89
C LYS A 151 -24.90 -1.37 -5.10
N GLN A 152 -24.86 -0.97 -3.82
CA GLN A 152 -26.04 -0.96 -2.94
C GLN A 152 -26.87 0.33 -2.99
N SER A 153 -26.34 1.42 -3.56
CA SER A 153 -27.05 2.71 -3.62
C SER A 153 -28.13 2.80 -4.73
N GLY A 154 -28.30 1.76 -5.55
CA GLY A 154 -29.15 1.79 -6.75
C GLY A 154 -30.52 1.08 -6.68
N ASP A 155 -30.82 0.30 -5.64
CA ASP A 155 -31.95 -0.67 -5.69
C ASP A 155 -33.13 -0.38 -4.73
N GLU A 156 -33.16 0.76 -4.03
CA GLU A 156 -34.21 1.05 -3.01
C GLU A 156 -35.32 2.03 -3.43
N GLN A 157 -35.65 2.15 -4.73
CA GLN A 157 -36.83 2.93 -5.18
C GLN A 157 -37.65 2.25 -6.29
N ARG A 158 -38.12 1.02 -6.06
CA ARG A 158 -39.34 0.52 -6.73
C ARG A 158 -40.10 -0.44 -5.82
N GLU A 159 -41.00 0.11 -5.01
CA GLU A 159 -42.36 -0.40 -4.85
C GLU A 159 -43.11 0.41 -3.78
N GLN A 160 -43.74 1.50 -4.22
CA GLN A 160 -45.06 1.87 -3.71
C GLN A 160 -45.94 2.14 -4.92
N VAL A 161 -46.44 1.05 -5.51
CA VAL A 161 -47.58 1.13 -6.41
C VAL A 161 -48.78 1.46 -5.55
N THR A 162 -49.19 2.72 -5.59
CA THR A 162 -50.51 3.18 -5.15
C THR A 162 -51.57 2.37 -5.89
N VAL A 163 -52.35 1.58 -5.16
CA VAL A 163 -53.65 1.10 -5.63
C VAL A 163 -54.72 2.06 -5.11
N PRO A 164 -55.53 2.70 -5.99
CA PRO A 164 -56.64 3.52 -5.56
C PRO A 164 -57.80 2.65 -5.07
N ALA A 165 -58.62 3.25 -4.20
CA ALA A 165 -59.79 2.67 -3.57
C ALA A 165 -60.94 2.42 -4.56
N GLU A 166 -61.63 1.28 -4.40
CA GLU A 166 -63.10 1.12 -4.49
C GLU A 166 -63.55 0.01 -3.55
#